data_AF-A0A1Q8RZQ2-F1
#
_entry.id   AF-A0A1Q8RZQ2-F1
#
_cell.length_a   1.000
_cell.length_b   1.000
_cell.length_c   1.000
_cell.angle_alpha   90.00
_cell.angle_beta   90.00
_cell.angle_gamma   90.00
#
_symmetry.space_group_name_H-M   'P 1'
#
loop_
_entity.id
_entity.type
_entity.pdbx_description
1 polymer ?
#
loop_
_entity_poly.entity_id
_entity_poly.type
_entity_poly.pdbx_seq_one_letter_code
_entity_poly.pdbx_strand_id
1 'polypeptide(L)'
;MDKVRAFFDKPIFDSRHKFKVHILQLALMGLAIILTVWRMAMPVPFTRGNIMALTMGIKSIIIIGYQLMTTHMARFRKWASLKANAILNCLEILFWFVAFGLMCQANGRFCTGGSCALSWVVTIIVMVLIVLAFQTAVVSIKDHRYFKHYGVNRETEAARVNATPKV
;
A
#
# COMPACT_ATOMS: atom_id res chain seq x y z
N MET A 1 -2.26 -10.21 25.20
CA MET A 1 -2.62 -9.37 24.03
C MET A 1 -1.84 -8.04 24.02
N ASP A 2 -1.02 -7.80 25.03
CA ASP A 2 -0.40 -6.50 25.31
C ASP A 2 0.83 -6.22 24.44
N LYS A 3 1.58 -7.27 24.06
CA LYS A 3 2.70 -7.14 23.10
C LYS A 3 2.24 -6.68 21.71
N VAL A 4 1.05 -7.12 21.28
CA VAL A 4 0.47 -6.72 20.00
C VAL A 4 0.07 -5.24 20.05
N ARG A 5 -0.56 -4.80 21.14
CA ARG A 5 -0.91 -3.39 21.37
C ARG A 5 0.34 -2.49 21.43
N ALA A 6 1.36 -2.92 22.17
CA ALA A 6 2.63 -2.19 22.27
C ALA A 6 3.39 -2.07 20.93
N PHE A 7 3.28 -3.07 20.04
CA PHE A 7 3.82 -2.97 18.68
C PHE A 7 3.08 -1.90 17.84
N PHE A 8 1.76 -1.78 18.01
CA PHE A 8 0.91 -0.80 17.34
C PHE A 8 0.92 0.61 17.97
N ASP A 9 1.61 0.80 19.09
CA ASP A 9 1.78 2.09 19.78
C ASP A 9 3.17 2.70 19.62
N LYS A 10 4.05 2.07 18.83
CA LYS A 10 5.37 2.63 18.54
C LYS A 10 5.28 3.95 17.72
N PRO A 11 6.23 4.89 17.90
CA PRO A 11 6.27 6.20 17.20
C PRO A 11 6.43 6.12 15.67
N ILE A 12 6.58 4.92 15.10
CA ILE A 12 6.41 4.64 13.67
C ILE A 12 5.00 4.97 13.14
N PHE A 13 4.01 5.15 14.04
CA PHE A 13 2.64 5.60 13.71
C PHE A 13 2.42 7.11 13.85
N ASP A 14 3.48 7.92 13.86
CA ASP A 14 3.39 9.38 13.90
C ASP A 14 2.91 9.95 12.54
N SER A 15 2.18 11.07 12.56
CA SER A 15 1.47 11.63 11.39
C SER A 15 2.40 12.00 10.23
N ARG A 16 3.65 12.40 10.52
CA ARG A 16 4.70 12.63 9.51
C ARG A 16 5.28 11.35 8.92
N HIS A 17 5.37 10.27 9.69
CA HIS A 17 5.91 8.99 9.22
C HIS A 17 4.90 8.23 8.37
N LYS A 18 3.60 8.35 8.65
CA LYS A 18 2.53 7.78 7.82
C LYS A 18 2.62 8.21 6.35
N PHE A 19 2.88 9.50 6.11
CA PHE A 19 3.02 10.04 4.76
C PHE A 19 4.26 9.49 4.04
N LYS A 20 5.40 9.41 4.74
CA LYS A 20 6.63 8.80 4.21
C LYS A 20 6.44 7.32 3.88
N VAL A 21 5.73 6.57 4.72
CA VAL A 21 5.41 5.16 4.49
C VAL A 21 4.49 5.00 3.28
N HIS A 22 3.49 5.87 3.09
CA HIS A 22 2.64 5.85 1.89
C HIS A 22 3.42 6.19 0.61
N ILE A 23 4.31 7.19 0.66
CA ILE A 23 5.20 7.51 -0.47
C ILE A 23 6.15 6.36 -0.78
N LEU A 24 6.76 5.76 0.25
CA LEU A 24 7.65 4.63 0.07
C LEU A 24 6.91 3.43 -0.52
N GLN A 25 5.67 3.17 -0.07
CA GLN A 25 4.81 2.15 -0.64
C GLN A 25 4.49 2.41 -2.10
N LEU A 26 4.12 3.64 -2.48
CA LEU A 26 3.90 4.03 -3.88
C LEU A 26 5.16 3.87 -4.73
N ALA A 27 6.32 4.23 -4.20
CA ALA A 27 7.61 4.08 -4.89
C ALA A 27 7.97 2.60 -5.13
N LEU A 28 7.83 1.75 -4.09
CA LEU A 28 8.02 0.30 -4.19
C LEU A 28 7.03 -0.32 -5.19
N MET A 29 5.79 0.15 -5.21
CA MET A 29 4.76 -0.28 -6.16
C MET A 29 5.17 0.05 -7.61
N GLY A 30 5.60 1.29 -7.86
CA GLY A 30 6.06 1.74 -9.16
C GLY A 30 7.28 0.94 -9.63
N LEU A 31 8.24 0.70 -8.72
CA LEU A 31 9.41 -0.13 -9.01
C LEU A 31 9.02 -1.56 -9.38
N ALA A 32 8.09 -2.17 -8.64
CA ALA A 32 7.60 -3.52 -8.94
C ALA A 32 6.96 -3.60 -10.34
N ILE A 33 6.18 -2.58 -10.73
CA ILE A 33 5.58 -2.50 -12.06
C ILE A 33 6.66 -2.34 -13.14
N ILE A 34 7.62 -1.43 -12.95
CA ILE A 34 8.72 -1.22 -13.90
C ILE A 34 9.52 -2.52 -14.09
N LEU A 35 9.87 -3.22 -13.01
CA LEU A 35 10.57 -4.49 -13.07
C LEU A 35 9.75 -5.58 -13.76
N THR A 36 8.43 -5.58 -13.57
CA THR A 36 7.52 -6.53 -14.25
C THR A 36 7.42 -6.24 -15.74
N VAL A 37 7.31 -4.97 -16.15
CA VAL A 37 7.31 -4.55 -17.55
C VAL A 37 8.66 -4.86 -18.21
N TRP A 38 9.76 -4.58 -17.51
CA TRP A 38 11.12 -4.90 -17.97
C TRP A 38 11.29 -6.41 -18.19
N ARG A 39 10.75 -7.24 -17.28
CA ARG A 39 10.71 -8.69 -17.45
C ARG A 39 9.90 -9.11 -18.68
N MET A 40 8.77 -8.45 -18.95
CA MET A 40 7.95 -8.73 -20.14
C MET A 40 8.63 -8.33 -21.46
N ALA A 41 9.57 -7.38 -21.43
CA ALA A 41 10.38 -7.00 -22.59
C ALA A 41 11.45 -8.05 -22.95
N MET A 42 11.73 -9.01 -22.06
CA MET A 42 12.62 -10.14 -22.37
C MET A 42 11.84 -11.26 -23.07
N PRO A 43 12.51 -12.12 -23.89
CA PRO A 43 11.90 -13.28 -24.54
C PRO A 43 11.64 -14.40 -23.52
N VAL A 44 10.79 -14.13 -22.53
CA VAL A 44 10.37 -15.06 -21.48
C VAL A 44 8.86 -15.29 -21.61
N PRO A 45 8.37 -16.51 -21.31
CA PRO A 45 6.96 -16.81 -21.41
C PRO A 45 6.15 -15.92 -20.45
N PHE A 46 5.12 -15.26 -21.00
CA PHE A 46 4.17 -14.49 -20.23
C PHE A 46 3.39 -15.41 -19.29
N THR A 47 3.52 -15.18 -17.98
CA THR A 47 2.76 -15.91 -16.97
C THR A 47 1.54 -15.10 -16.56
N ARG A 48 0.43 -15.80 -16.27
CA ARG A 48 -0.82 -15.17 -15.78
C ARG A 48 -0.60 -14.35 -14.50
N GLY A 49 0.35 -14.76 -13.66
CA GLY A 49 0.75 -14.03 -12.45
C GLY A 49 1.33 -12.64 -12.73
N ASN A 50 2.14 -12.48 -13.78
CA ASN A 50 2.72 -11.18 -14.15
C ASN A 50 1.66 -10.19 -14.61
N ILE A 51 0.69 -10.65 -15.43
CA ILE A 51 -0.41 -9.80 -15.92
C ILE A 51 -1.33 -9.40 -14.76
N MET A 52 -1.64 -10.33 -13.85
CA MET A 52 -2.42 -10.05 -12.65
C MET A 52 -1.72 -9.03 -11.73
N ALA A 53 -0.42 -9.18 -11.50
CA ALA A 53 0.34 -8.24 -10.68
C ALA A 53 0.38 -6.83 -11.30
N LEU A 54 0.51 -6.74 -12.63
CA LEU A 54 0.57 -5.46 -13.34
C LEU A 54 -0.78 -4.75 -13.33
N THR A 55 -1.86 -5.47 -13.65
CA THR A 55 -3.23 -4.93 -13.61
C THR A 55 -3.66 -4.52 -12.21
N MET A 56 -3.34 -5.31 -11.19
CA MET A 56 -3.61 -4.96 -9.80
C MET A 56 -2.74 -3.79 -9.34
N GLY A 57 -1.45 -3.77 -9.65
CA GLY A 57 -0.57 -2.65 -9.32
C GLY A 57 -1.02 -1.32 -9.92
N ILE A 58 -1.41 -1.30 -11.20
CA ILE A 58 -1.95 -0.11 -11.86
C ILE A 58 -3.27 0.33 -11.22
N LYS A 59 -4.21 -0.60 -11.01
CA LYS A 59 -5.48 -0.33 -10.34
C LYS A 59 -5.25 0.32 -8.98
N SER A 60 -4.36 -0.24 -8.18
CA SER A 60 -4.05 0.23 -6.84
C SER A 60 -3.38 1.60 -6.83
N ILE A 61 -2.47 1.89 -7.77
CA ILE A 61 -1.87 3.23 -7.91
C ILE A 61 -2.94 4.29 -8.22
N ILE A 62 -3.86 3.98 -9.14
CA ILE A 62 -4.92 4.91 -9.52
C ILE A 62 -5.82 5.21 -8.31
N ILE A 63 -6.21 4.18 -7.56
CA ILE A 63 -7.15 4.38 -6.45
C ILE A 63 -6.46 5.00 -5.23
N ILE A 64 -5.26 4.56 -4.85
CA ILE A 64 -4.48 5.17 -3.76
C ILE A 64 -4.09 6.61 -4.11
N GLY A 65 -3.70 6.87 -5.36
CA GLY A 65 -3.40 8.22 -5.84
C GLY A 65 -4.61 9.15 -5.76
N TYR A 66 -5.79 8.66 -6.14
CA TYR A 66 -7.05 9.39 -5.95
C TYR A 66 -7.35 9.66 -4.47
N GLN A 67 -7.15 8.68 -3.59
CA GLN A 67 -7.33 8.85 -2.14
C GLN A 67 -6.36 9.88 -1.55
N LEU A 68 -5.08 9.83 -1.92
CA LEU A 68 -4.08 10.76 -1.42
C LEU A 68 -4.35 12.19 -1.89
N MET A 69 -4.74 12.35 -3.15
CA MET A 69 -5.09 13.64 -3.74
C MET A 69 -6.40 14.22 -3.16
N THR A 70 -7.39 13.37 -2.90
CA THR A 70 -8.66 13.79 -2.29
C THR A 70 -8.53 14.16 -0.81
N THR A 71 -7.57 13.56 -0.09
CA THR A 71 -7.22 13.95 1.28
C THR A 71 -6.48 15.31 1.32
N HIS A 72 -5.55 15.55 0.40
CA HIS A 72 -4.73 16.78 0.40
C HIS A 72 -5.39 17.99 -0.26
N MET A 73 -6.24 17.79 -1.27
CA MET A 73 -6.87 18.89 -1.99
C MET A 73 -8.24 19.22 -1.39
N ALA A 74 -8.37 20.40 -0.77
CA ALA A 74 -9.61 20.84 -0.14
C ALA A 74 -10.85 20.78 -1.05
N ARG A 75 -10.65 20.89 -2.37
CA ARG A 75 -11.70 20.84 -3.39
C ARG A 75 -12.27 19.42 -3.62
N PHE A 76 -11.52 18.37 -3.31
CA PHE A 76 -11.95 16.97 -3.50
C PHE A 76 -12.35 16.26 -2.21
N ARG A 77 -12.21 16.92 -1.05
CA ARG A 77 -12.55 16.37 0.28
C ARG A 77 -14.02 15.96 0.43
N LYS A 78 -14.94 16.52 -0.38
CA LYS A 78 -16.37 16.14 -0.40
C LYS A 78 -16.59 14.69 -0.86
N TRP A 79 -15.64 14.12 -1.61
CA TRP A 79 -15.73 12.76 -2.16
C TRP A 79 -14.91 11.73 -1.36
N ALA A 80 -14.10 12.20 -0.39
CA ALA A 80 -13.25 11.34 0.43
C ALA A 80 -14.07 10.71 1.57
N SER A 81 -14.46 9.45 1.41
CA SER A 81 -15.08 8.67 2.48
C SER A 81 -14.03 7.84 3.21
N LEU A 82 -13.75 8.16 4.49
CA LEU A 82 -12.80 7.40 5.32
C LEU A 82 -13.17 5.92 5.44
N LYS A 83 -14.46 5.58 5.36
CA LYS A 83 -14.94 4.19 5.41
C LYS A 83 -14.55 3.43 4.15
N ALA A 84 -14.67 4.08 2.98
CA ALA A 84 -14.29 3.47 1.71
C ALA A 84 -12.77 3.24 1.64
N ASN A 85 -11.95 4.18 2.15
CA ASN A 85 -10.50 3.99 2.24
C ASN A 85 -10.10 2.77 3.07
N ALA A 86 -10.73 2.57 4.23
CA ALA A 86 -10.41 1.44 5.09
C ALA A 86 -10.74 0.09 4.41
N ILE A 87 -11.89 0.01 3.74
CA ILE A 87 -12.29 -1.20 3.00
C ILE A 87 -11.33 -1.46 1.85
N LEU A 88 -10.99 -0.41 1.10
CA LEU A 88 -10.10 -0.54 -0.04
C LEU A 88 -8.70 -1.01 0.37
N ASN A 89 -8.13 -0.43 1.44
CA ASN A 89 -6.84 -0.87 1.98
C ASN A 89 -6.87 -2.33 2.50
N CYS A 90 -8.01 -2.81 3.01
CA CYS A 90 -8.14 -4.22 3.36
C CYS A 90 -8.18 -5.13 2.12
N LEU A 91 -8.90 -4.74 1.07
CA LEU A 91 -8.95 -5.50 -0.19
C LEU A 91 -7.60 -5.50 -0.91
N GLU A 92 -6.86 -4.40 -0.84
CA GLU A 92 -5.49 -4.27 -1.36
C GLU A 92 -4.59 -5.41 -0.85
N ILE A 93 -4.58 -5.67 0.47
CA ILE A 93 -3.80 -6.76 1.06
C ILE A 93 -4.19 -8.11 0.45
N LEU A 94 -5.49 -8.40 0.34
CA LEU A 94 -5.97 -9.67 -0.20
C LEU A 94 -5.52 -9.85 -1.66
N PHE A 95 -5.58 -8.80 -2.47
CA PHE A 95 -5.12 -8.86 -3.85
C PHE A 95 -3.62 -9.10 -3.95
N TRP A 96 -2.80 -8.47 -3.11
CA TRP A 96 -1.36 -8.73 -3.07
C TRP A 96 -1.03 -10.16 -2.62
N PHE A 97 -1.79 -10.73 -1.68
CA PHE A 97 -1.64 -12.14 -1.28
C PHE A 97 -1.92 -13.10 -2.44
N VAL A 98 -2.97 -12.86 -3.22
CA VAL A 98 -3.28 -13.67 -4.41
C VAL A 98 -2.19 -13.55 -5.46
N ALA A 99 -1.71 -12.32 -5.73
CA ALA A 99 -0.62 -12.07 -6.66
C ALA A 99 0.66 -12.80 -6.23
N PHE A 100 1.01 -12.74 -4.95
CA PHE A 100 2.16 -13.46 -4.37
C PHE A 100 2.07 -14.98 -4.58
N GLY A 101 0.90 -15.58 -4.32
CA GLY A 101 0.69 -17.02 -4.52
C GLY A 101 0.83 -17.42 -5.99
N LEU A 102 0.31 -16.62 -6.91
CA LEU A 102 0.44 -16.85 -8.35
C LEU A 102 1.90 -16.70 -8.82
N MET A 103 2.65 -15.75 -8.27
CA MET A 103 4.09 -15.59 -8.55
C MET A 103 4.90 -16.77 -8.06
N CYS A 104 4.65 -17.25 -6.84
CA CYS A 104 5.31 -18.45 -6.30
C CYS A 104 5.05 -19.68 -7.17
N GLN A 105 3.79 -19.88 -7.59
CA GLN A 105 3.42 -20.99 -8.48
C GLN A 105 4.08 -20.87 -9.86
N ALA A 106 4.15 -19.66 -10.42
CA ALA A 106 4.83 -19.40 -11.68
C ALA A 106 6.34 -19.68 -11.58
N ASN A 107 6.97 -19.29 -10.47
CA ASN A 107 8.38 -19.53 -10.21
C ASN A 107 8.75 -21.00 -10.07
N GLY A 108 7.87 -21.80 -9.47
CA GLY A 108 8.08 -23.25 -9.36
C GLY A 108 8.01 -24.00 -10.69
N ARG A 109 7.40 -23.41 -11.73
CA ARG A 109 7.17 -24.08 -13.04
C ARG A 109 8.08 -23.58 -14.16
N PHE A 110 8.46 -22.31 -14.16
CA PHE A 110 9.19 -21.67 -15.25
C PHE A 110 10.42 -20.91 -14.70
N CYS A 111 11.45 -21.64 -14.30
CA CYS A 111 12.70 -21.07 -13.77
C CYS A 111 13.90 -21.60 -14.58
N THR A 112 14.27 -20.90 -15.65
CA THR A 112 15.50 -21.16 -16.41
C THR A 112 16.23 -19.85 -16.71
N GLY A 113 17.48 -19.74 -16.26
CA GLY A 113 18.37 -18.60 -16.51
C GLY A 113 18.12 -17.36 -15.64
N GLY A 114 18.68 -16.21 -16.05
CA GLY A 114 18.64 -14.94 -15.31
C GLY A 114 17.23 -14.37 -15.06
N SER A 115 16.25 -14.82 -15.83
CA SER A 115 14.83 -14.50 -15.61
C SER A 115 14.32 -15.01 -14.25
N CYS A 116 14.90 -16.08 -13.71
CA CYS A 116 14.47 -16.63 -12.42
C CYS A 116 14.90 -15.74 -11.24
N ALA A 117 16.11 -15.19 -11.27
CA ALA A 117 16.58 -14.24 -10.25
C ALA A 117 15.71 -12.99 -10.19
N LEU A 118 15.39 -12.39 -11.35
CA LEU A 118 14.47 -11.25 -11.45
C LEU A 118 13.07 -11.57 -10.89
N SER A 119 12.62 -12.82 -11.01
CA SER A 119 11.31 -13.23 -10.52
C SER A 119 11.26 -13.29 -9.01
N TRP A 120 12.33 -13.80 -8.40
CA TRP A 120 12.50 -13.82 -6.95
C TRP A 120 12.62 -12.41 -6.38
N VAL A 121 13.33 -11.50 -7.06
CA VAL A 121 13.40 -10.09 -6.66
C VAL A 121 12.01 -9.46 -6.64
N VAL A 122 11.22 -9.64 -7.71
CA VAL A 122 9.83 -9.14 -7.76
C VAL A 122 8.98 -9.77 -6.65
N THR A 123 9.13 -11.08 -6.41
CA THR A 123 8.41 -11.79 -5.36
C THR A 123 8.72 -11.24 -3.96
N ILE A 124 9.98 -10.90 -3.68
CA ILE A 124 10.40 -10.28 -2.42
C ILE A 124 9.81 -8.87 -2.29
N ILE A 125 9.82 -8.07 -3.36
CA ILE A 125 9.20 -6.74 -3.35
C ILE A 125 7.70 -6.85 -3.05
N VAL A 126 7.00 -7.81 -3.64
CA VAL A 126 5.59 -8.09 -3.34
C VAL A 126 5.37 -8.48 -1.88
N MET A 127 6.25 -9.31 -1.31
CA MET A 127 6.17 -9.65 0.11
C MET A 127 6.30 -8.40 1.00
N VAL A 128 7.24 -7.50 0.69
CA VAL A 128 7.39 -6.22 1.40
C VAL A 128 6.15 -5.35 1.26
N LEU A 129 5.55 -5.30 0.06
CA LEU A 129 4.30 -4.57 -0.18
C LEU A 129 3.14 -5.12 0.65
N ILE A 130 3.03 -6.43 0.86
CA ILE A 130 2.02 -7.03 1.75
C ILE A 130 2.18 -6.53 3.19
N VAL A 131 3.42 -6.49 3.70
CA VAL A 131 3.70 -6.01 5.06
C VAL A 131 3.36 -4.52 5.21
N LEU A 132 3.72 -3.70 4.22
CA LEU A 132 3.39 -2.28 4.22
C LEU A 132 1.87 -2.06 4.10
N ALA A 133 1.19 -2.79 3.22
CA ALA A 133 -0.26 -2.74 3.08
C ALA A 133 -0.98 -3.14 4.38
N PHE A 134 -0.45 -4.13 5.11
CA PHE A 134 -0.96 -4.49 6.44
C PHE A 134 -0.85 -3.33 7.43
N GLN A 135 0.29 -2.64 7.47
CA GLN A 135 0.47 -1.47 8.32
C GLN A 135 -0.52 -0.35 7.96
N THR A 136 -0.73 -0.06 6.67
CA THR A 136 -1.64 0.99 6.23
C THR A 136 -3.11 0.65 6.48
N ALA A 137 -3.52 -0.62 6.34
CA ALA A 137 -4.86 -1.06 6.71
C ALA A 137 -5.13 -0.88 8.22
N VAL A 138 -4.17 -1.23 9.07
CA VAL A 138 -4.31 -1.02 10.53
C VAL A 138 -4.45 0.47 10.85
N VAL A 139 -3.65 1.33 10.22
CA VAL A 139 -3.77 2.79 10.37
C VAL A 139 -5.13 3.27 9.93
N SER A 140 -5.61 2.82 8.77
CA SER A 140 -6.89 3.24 8.21
C SER A 140 -8.08 2.81 9.08
N ILE A 141 -8.02 1.62 9.68
CA ILE A 141 -9.02 1.15 10.65
C ILE A 141 -8.98 2.00 11.94
N LYS A 142 -7.79 2.29 12.47
CA LYS A 142 -7.63 3.17 13.64
C LYS A 142 -8.19 4.56 13.35
N ASP A 143 -7.92 5.11 12.17
CA ASP A 143 -8.40 6.42 11.75
C ASP A 143 -9.92 6.46 11.55
N HIS A 144 -10.49 5.43 10.92
CA HIS A 144 -11.94 5.28 10.79
C HIS A 144 -12.65 5.19 12.15
N ARG A 145 -12.07 4.44 13.10
CA ARG A 145 -12.59 4.36 14.47
C ARG A 145 -12.50 5.70 15.19
N TYR A 146 -11.37 6.40 15.07
CA TYR A 146 -11.19 7.73 15.67
C TYR A 146 -12.21 8.73 15.13
N PHE A 147 -12.40 8.78 13.81
CA PHE A 147 -13.41 9.61 13.17
C PHE A 147 -14.83 9.29 13.66
N LYS A 148 -15.15 8.01 13.86
CA LYS A 148 -16.47 7.60 14.39
C LYS A 148 -16.70 8.05 15.83
N HIS A 149 -15.65 8.13 16.66
CA HIS A 149 -15.76 8.51 18.08
C HIS A 149 -15.72 10.03 18.30
N TYR A 150 -14.89 10.77 17.57
CA TYR A 150 -14.66 12.20 17.79
C TYR A 150 -15.31 13.09 16.74
N GLY A 151 -15.71 12.55 15.59
CA GLY A 151 -16.25 13.33 14.47
C GLY A 151 -15.22 14.21 13.75
N VAL A 152 -13.94 14.11 14.13
CA VAL A 152 -12.84 14.92 13.58
C VAL A 152 -11.78 14.01 12.95
N ASN A 153 -11.24 14.43 11.80
CA ASN A 153 -10.13 13.74 11.15
C ASN A 153 -8.83 14.00 11.92
N ARG A 154 -8.06 12.95 12.19
CA ARG A 154 -6.81 13.02 12.96
C ARG A 154 -5.76 13.90 12.29
N GLU A 155 -5.76 13.97 10.96
CA GLU A 155 -4.90 14.87 10.17
C GLU A 155 -5.28 16.35 10.33
N THR A 156 -6.58 16.64 10.43
CA THR A 156 -7.06 18.02 10.66
C THR A 156 -6.75 18.48 12.08
N GLU A 157 -6.82 17.57 13.05
CA GLU A 157 -6.42 17.84 14.43
C GLU A 157 -4.91 18.10 14.53
N ALA A 158 -4.08 17.24 13.91
CA ALA A 158 -2.63 17.41 13.88
C ALA A 158 -2.19 18.69 13.13
N ALA A 159 -2.92 19.10 12.09
CA ALA A 159 -2.69 20.37 11.41
C ALA A 159 -3.07 21.57 12.30
N ARG A 160 -4.17 21.49 13.06
CA ARG A 160 -4.56 22.54 14.04
C ARG A 160 -3.54 22.67 15.18
N VAL A 161 -3.03 21.56 15.70
CA VAL A 161 -2.01 21.55 16.78
C VAL A 161 -0.68 22.12 16.30
N ASN A 162 -0.29 21.88 15.04
CA ASN A 162 0.92 22.51 14.48
C ASN A 162 0.71 23.99 14.08
N ALA A 163 -0.52 24.41 13.81
CA ALA A 163 -0.86 25.79 13.50
C ALA A 163 -1.08 26.66 14.75
N THR A 164 -1.14 26.06 15.94
CA THR A 164 -1.18 26.81 17.20
C THR A 164 0.25 27.27 17.52
N PRO A 165 0.49 28.60 17.64
CA PRO A 165 1.80 29.09 18.02
C PRO A 165 2.15 28.52 19.40
N LYS A 166 3.33 27.91 19.52
CA LYS A 166 3.88 27.52 20.82
C LYS A 166 4.14 28.82 21.58
N VAL A 167 3.28 29.09 22.57
CA VAL A 167 3.44 30.19 23.53
C VAL A 167 4.67 29.92 24.39
#